data_AF-A0A958B3J9-F1
#
_entry.id   AF-A0A958B3J9-F1
#
_cell.length_a   1.000
_cell.length_b   1.000
_cell.length_c   1.000
_cell.angle_alpha   90.00
_cell.angle_beta   90.00
_cell.angle_gamma   90.00
#
_symmetry.space_group_name_H-M   'P 1'
#
loop_
_entity.id
_entity.type
_entity.pdbx_description
1 polymer ?
#
loop_
_entity_poly.entity_id
_entity_poly.type
_entity_poly.pdbx_seq_one_letter_code
_entity_poly.pdbx_strand_id
1 'polypeptide(L)'
;QIAFEVQLNGERHIWIANRDGTDPVQITSEGSDNQRPAWSPDGTQLAFYSNVEQSQPDQFDIWTIDLQTGELTRITSRGNCVNPAWGNVSVQR
;
A
#
# COMPACT_ATOMS: atom_id res chain seq x y z
N GLN A 1 -6.92 -7.41 11.79
CA GLN A 1 -7.34 -7.28 10.39
C GLN A 1 -6.39 -8.04 9.49
N ILE A 2 -6.81 -8.30 8.24
CA ILE A 2 -5.98 -8.81 7.15
C ILE A 2 -5.98 -7.76 6.03
N ALA A 3 -4.86 -7.60 5.33
CA ALA A 3 -4.79 -6.79 4.12
C ALA A 3 -4.49 -7.69 2.93
N PHE A 4 -5.15 -7.45 1.80
CA PHE A 4 -5.04 -8.28 0.61
C PHE A 4 -5.27 -7.47 -0.67
N GLU A 5 -4.83 -8.04 -1.79
CA GLU A 5 -5.03 -7.48 -3.11
C GLU A 5 -6.35 -7.99 -3.70
N VAL A 6 -7.12 -7.10 -4.31
CA VAL A 6 -8.28 -7.44 -5.14
C VAL A 6 -8.03 -6.85 -6.52
N GLN A 7 -8.20 -7.68 -7.56
CA GLN A 7 -8.13 -7.22 -8.94
C GLN A 7 -9.53 -6.80 -9.40
N LEU A 8 -9.70 -5.53 -9.77
CA LEU A 8 -10.94 -4.98 -10.32
C LEU A 8 -10.61 -4.26 -11.63
N ASN A 9 -11.34 -4.55 -12.70
CA ASN A 9 -11.19 -3.89 -14.01
C ASN A 9 -9.76 -3.89 -14.59
N GLY A 10 -8.94 -4.88 -14.22
CA GLY A 10 -7.54 -5.00 -14.66
C GLY A 10 -6.52 -4.36 -13.71
N GLU A 11 -6.95 -3.53 -12.77
CA GLU A 11 -6.12 -2.88 -11.76
C GLU A 11 -6.13 -3.66 -10.44
N ARG A 12 -5.04 -3.55 -9.66
CA ARG A 12 -4.97 -4.13 -8.31
C ARG A 12 -5.20 -3.04 -7.25
N HIS A 13 -6.08 -3.34 -6.30
CA HIS A 13 -6.37 -2.46 -5.17
C HIS A 13 -6.11 -3.20 -3.86
N ILE A 14 -5.79 -2.43 -2.82
CA ILE A 14 -5.61 -2.94 -1.47
C ILE A 14 -6.93 -2.84 -0.73
N TRP A 15 -7.30 -3.95 -0.11
CA TRP A 15 -8.47 -4.09 0.73
C TRP A 15 -8.06 -4.59 2.11
N ILE A 16 -8.87 -4.24 3.10
CA ILE A 16 -8.74 -4.73 4.47
C ILE A 16 -10.04 -5.43 4.87
N ALA A 17 -9.93 -6.50 5.66
CA ALA A 17 -11.07 -7.14 6.30
C ALA A 17 -10.74 -7.51 7.75
N ASN A 18 -11.78 -7.87 8.51
CA ASN A 18 -11.62 -8.55 9.79
C ASN A 18 -10.89 -9.89 9.60
N ARG A 19 -10.30 -10.42 10.69
CA ARG A 19 -9.48 -11.66 10.62
C ARG A 19 -10.30 -12.90 10.25
N ASP A 20 -11.60 -12.86 10.46
CA ASP A 20 -12.56 -13.88 10.05
C ASP A 20 -13.04 -13.68 8.59
N GLY A 21 -12.56 -12.65 7.90
CA GLY A 21 -12.92 -12.31 6.53
C GLY A 21 -14.16 -11.41 6.40
N THR A 22 -14.77 -10.98 7.50
CA THR A 22 -15.92 -10.08 7.48
C THR A 22 -15.53 -8.62 7.26
N ASP A 23 -16.50 -7.78 6.90
CA ASP A 23 -16.35 -6.34 6.68
C ASP A 23 -15.19 -5.92 5.76
N PRO A 24 -15.17 -6.38 4.49
CA PRO A 24 -14.15 -5.95 3.54
C PRO A 24 -14.34 -4.48 3.16
N VAL A 25 -13.26 -3.70 3.22
CA VAL A 25 -13.21 -2.27 2.88
C VAL A 25 -12.06 -2.02 1.91
N GLN A 26 -12.34 -1.29 0.83
CA GLN A 26 -11.32 -0.82 -0.12
C GLN A 26 -10.53 0.36 0.47
N ILE A 27 -9.21 0.28 0.42
CA ILE A 27 -8.30 1.28 1.00
C ILE A 27 -7.68 2.18 -0.07
N THR A 28 -7.40 1.66 -1.26
CA THR A 28 -6.79 2.41 -2.36
C THR A 28 -7.76 2.66 -3.51
N SER A 29 -7.67 3.81 -4.17
CA SER A 29 -8.54 4.22 -5.28
C SER A 29 -8.16 3.58 -6.64
N GLU A 30 -8.98 3.84 -7.64
CA GLU A 30 -8.76 3.48 -9.05
C GLU A 30 -7.68 4.35 -9.72
N GLY A 31 -7.15 3.88 -10.85
CA GLY A 31 -6.16 4.58 -11.68
C GLY A 31 -4.70 4.25 -11.35
N SER A 32 -4.46 3.22 -10.54
CA SER A 32 -3.12 2.74 -10.19
C SER A 32 -3.13 1.29 -9.72
N ASP A 33 -2.01 0.62 -9.94
CA ASP A 33 -1.75 -0.74 -9.49
C ASP A 33 -1.11 -0.71 -8.09
N ASN A 34 -1.90 -1.06 -7.07
CA ASN A 34 -1.49 -1.04 -5.67
C ASN A 34 -1.32 -2.47 -5.16
N GLN A 35 -0.13 -2.81 -4.67
CA GLN A 35 0.24 -4.21 -4.41
C GLN A 35 1.10 -4.43 -3.17
N ARG A 36 1.12 -5.69 -2.73
CA ARG A 36 1.91 -6.23 -1.62
C ARG A 36 1.81 -5.37 -0.36
N PRO A 37 0.58 -5.20 0.19
CA PRO A 37 0.41 -4.43 1.41
C PRO A 37 1.19 -5.04 2.57
N ALA A 38 1.87 -4.19 3.34
CA ALA A 38 2.60 -4.53 4.54
C ALA A 38 2.16 -3.59 5.68
N TRP A 39 1.74 -4.18 6.79
CA TRP A 39 1.32 -3.45 7.99
C TRP A 39 2.48 -2.81 8.72
N SER A 40 2.30 -1.55 9.15
CA SER A 40 3.16 -0.96 10.16
C SER A 40 3.04 -1.72 11.48
N PRO A 41 4.09 -1.74 12.33
CA PRO A 41 4.06 -2.53 13.57
C PRO A 41 2.97 -2.11 14.56
N ASP A 42 2.58 -0.84 14.53
CA ASP A 42 1.50 -0.25 15.34
C ASP A 42 0.11 -0.41 14.69
N GLY A 43 0.04 -0.91 13.45
CA GLY A 43 -1.21 -1.13 12.73
C GLY A 43 -1.92 0.14 12.26
N THR A 44 -1.25 1.30 12.27
CA THR A 44 -1.86 2.58 11.84
C THR A 44 -1.71 2.84 10.35
N GLN A 45 -0.76 2.19 9.69
CA GLN A 45 -0.42 2.41 8.29
C GLN A 45 -0.27 1.09 7.52
N LEU A 46 -0.46 1.20 6.20
CA LEU A 46 -0.03 0.19 5.24
C LEU A 46 1.06 0.79 4.34
N ALA A 47 2.15 0.04 4.12
CA ALA A 47 3.06 0.28 3.03
C ALA A 47 2.68 -0.62 1.85
N PHE A 48 2.82 -0.13 0.63
CA PHE A 48 2.58 -0.87 -0.60
C PHE A 48 3.40 -0.26 -1.72
N TYR A 49 3.49 -0.95 -2.85
CA TYR A 49 4.05 -0.31 -4.05
C TYR A 49 2.94 0.06 -5.02
N SER A 50 3.10 1.23 -5.65
CA SER A 50 2.12 1.84 -6.53
C SER A 50 2.79 2.60 -7.68
N ASN A 51 2.11 2.63 -8.82
CA ASN A 51 2.46 3.42 -10.00
C ASN A 51 1.50 4.63 -10.19
N VAL A 52 0.88 5.10 -9.10
CA VAL A 52 -0.06 6.24 -9.10
C VAL A 52 0.52 7.54 -9.69
N GLU A 53 1.85 7.64 -9.75
CA GLU A 53 2.54 8.73 -10.44
C GLU A 53 2.37 8.61 -11.97
N GLN A 54 1.32 9.25 -12.49
CA GLN A 54 0.91 9.18 -13.91
C GLN A 54 2.00 9.55 -14.91
N SER A 55 3.02 10.32 -14.49
CA SER A 55 4.14 10.69 -15.35
C SER A 55 5.07 9.51 -15.69
N GLN A 56 5.00 8.40 -14.93
CA GLN A 56 5.82 7.21 -15.13
C GLN A 56 5.01 5.93 -14.81
N PRO A 57 4.06 5.53 -15.67
CA PRO A 57 3.16 4.41 -15.38
C PRO A 57 3.86 3.06 -15.23
N ASP A 58 5.09 2.92 -15.77
CA ASP A 58 5.92 1.72 -15.65
C ASP A 58 6.86 1.73 -14.43
N GLN A 59 6.81 2.80 -13.60
CA GLN A 59 7.62 2.92 -12.39
C GLN A 59 6.75 2.71 -11.16
N PHE A 60 7.14 1.74 -10.33
CA PHE A 60 6.59 1.59 -8.99
C PHE A 60 7.47 2.28 -7.96
N ASP A 61 6.81 2.92 -7.00
CA ASP A 61 7.42 3.42 -5.78
C ASP A 61 6.74 2.84 -4.55
N ILE A 62 7.43 2.92 -3.42
CA ILE A 62 6.83 2.61 -2.13
C ILE A 62 6.03 3.81 -1.65
N TRP A 63 4.78 3.55 -1.32
CA TRP A 63 3.85 4.49 -0.71
C TRP A 63 3.39 3.94 0.64
N THR A 64 3.05 4.84 1.54
CA THR A 64 2.29 4.53 2.76
C THR A 64 0.93 5.21 2.71
N ILE A 65 -0.07 4.55 3.30
CA ILE A 65 -1.37 5.15 3.60
C ILE A 65 -1.61 5.12 5.10
N ASP A 66 -1.99 6.26 5.66
CA ASP A 66 -2.53 6.34 7.01
C ASP A 66 -4.00 5.89 7.02
N LEU A 67 -4.32 4.89 7.83
CA LEU A 67 -5.64 4.25 7.78
C LEU A 67 -6.73 5.05 8.49
N GLN A 68 -6.35 6.05 9.30
CA GLN A 68 -7.32 6.92 9.96
C GLN A 68 -7.73 8.08 9.06
N THR A 69 -6.77 8.66 8.32
CA THR A 69 -6.95 9.87 7.54
C THR A 69 -7.10 9.60 6.04
N GLY A 70 -6.63 8.45 5.56
CA GLY A 70 -6.50 8.14 4.14
C GLY A 70 -5.33 8.87 3.46
N GLU A 71 -4.46 9.53 4.22
CA GLU A 71 -3.33 10.30 3.66
C GLU A 71 -2.30 9.37 3.00
N LEU A 72 -1.94 9.68 1.75
CA LEU A 72 -0.91 8.98 0.98
C LEU A 72 0.42 9.71 1.06
N THR A 73 1.49 9.00 1.43
CA THR A 73 2.86 9.52 1.44
C THR A 73 3.77 8.67 0.55
N ARG A 74 4.49 9.31 -0.37
CA ARG A 74 5.52 8.66 -1.19
C ARG A 74 6.82 8.54 -0.40
N ILE A 75 7.33 7.31 -0.25
CA ILE A 75 8.57 7.03 0.50
C ILE A 75 9.79 6.98 -0.41
N THR A 76 9.65 6.42 -1.63
CA THR A 76 10.74 6.33 -2.61
C THR A 76 10.48 7.19 -3.83
N SER A 77 11.55 7.60 -4.51
CA SER A 77 11.45 8.37 -5.76
C SER A 77 12.59 8.06 -6.74
N ARG A 78 13.23 6.90 -6.58
CA ARG A 78 14.45 6.54 -7.32
C ARG A 78 14.40 5.08 -7.77
N GLY A 79 13.82 4.87 -8.95
CA GLY A 79 13.79 3.56 -9.61
C GLY A 79 12.54 2.75 -9.29
N ASN A 80 12.52 1.50 -9.73
CA ASN A 80 11.38 0.60 -9.61
C ASN A 80 11.41 -0.13 -8.25
N CYS A 81 10.83 0.48 -7.22
CA CYS A 81 10.81 -0.03 -5.85
C CYS A 81 9.56 -0.87 -5.58
N VAL A 82 9.75 -2.12 -5.15
CA VAL A 82 8.66 -3.09 -4.96
C VAL A 82 8.85 -3.89 -3.66
N ASN A 83 7.81 -4.61 -3.25
CA ASN A 83 7.79 -5.53 -2.09
C ASN A 83 8.22 -4.87 -0.76
N PRO A 84 7.50 -3.85 -0.27
CA PRO A 84 7.82 -3.23 1.01
C PRO A 84 7.62 -4.19 2.18
N ALA A 85 8.37 -3.95 3.24
CA ALA A 85 8.16 -4.56 4.54
C ALA A 85 8.50 -3.53 5.63
N TRP A 86 7.74 -3.54 6.72
CA TRP A 86 8.08 -2.76 7.90
C TRP A 86 9.06 -3.52 8.77
N GLY A 87 10.11 -2.83 9.20
CA GLY A 87 11.05 -3.34 10.19
C GLY A 87 10.59 -3.01 11.61
N ASN A 88 10.98 -3.85 12.57
CA ASN A 88 10.76 -3.59 13.99
C ASN A 88 11.91 -2.79 14.64
N VAL A 89 12.81 -2.22 13.84
CA VAL A 89 14.00 -1.51 14.31
C VAL A 89 14.14 -0.22 13.54
N SER A 90 14.21 0.90 14.27
CA SER A 90 14.61 2.18 13.68
C SER A 90 16.12 2.18 13.47
N VAL A 91 16.57 2.27 12.22
CA VAL A 91 17.98 2.56 11.93
C VAL A 91 18.18 4.05 12.14
N GLN A 92 18.79 4.45 13.26
CA GLN A 92 19.29 5.81 13.42
C GLN A 92 20.56 5.96 12.58
N ARG A 93 20.65 7.06 11.81
CA ARG A 93 21.87 7.45 11.10
C ARG A 93 22.74 8.33 11.98
#